data_AF-A0A6L6HY88-F1
#
_entry.id   AF-A0A6L6HY88-F1
#
_cell.length_a   1.000
_cell.length_b   1.000
_cell.length_c   1.000
_cell.angle_alpha   90.00
_cell.angle_beta   90.00
_cell.angle_gamma   90.00
#
_symmetry.space_group_name_H-M   'P 1'
#
loop_
_entity.id
_entity.type
_entity.pdbx_description
1 polymer ?
#
loop_
_entity_poly.entity_id
_entity_poly.type
_entity_poly.pdbx_seq_one_letter_code
_entity_poly.pdbx_strand_id
1 'polypeptide(L)'
;AAGSATAAANSQKAAKTSETNAKSSQTAAKTSETNAKASETAAKNSQDAAAQSESAAASSASAAAASATASANSQKAAKTSETNAKVSETAAANSAKASAASQTAAKASEDAAREYASQAAEPYKYVLQPLPDVWIPFNDSLDMITGFSPSYKKIVIGDDEITMPGDKIVKFKRASKATYINKSGVLTEAAIDEPRFERDGLLIEGQRTNYMLNSESPASWGRSSNMDVPETGTDNFGFTYGKFVCNDSLIGQTSAINMASIAATKSVDVSGDNKHVTTSCRFKTELQVRLRIRFDKYDGSATTFLGDAYIDTQTLEINMTGGAASRITARVRKDEATGWIFAEATIQAIDGELKIGSQIQYSPKQSGATVSGDYIYLATPQVEDGPCVSSFIISGATAATRASDIVTVPIKNNLYNLPFTVLCEVHKNWYKTPNAAPRVFDTGGHQTGAAIILGFGRSTDYDGFPYCDIGGANRRVNENASLEKMVMGMRVKSEQSTCSVSNGHISSETKTTWSCIQNTAIIRIGGQTTAGLRHLFGHVRNFRIWHKALTDAQVGESI
;
A
#
# COMPACT_ATOMS: atom_id res chain seq x y z
N ALA A 1 144.88 -9.42 -58.50
CA ALA A 1 143.73 -10.31 -58.26
C ALA A 1 142.81 -9.83 -57.11
N ALA A 2 143.30 -9.08 -56.12
CA ALA A 2 142.53 -8.67 -54.94
C ALA A 2 141.35 -7.69 -55.18
N GLY A 3 141.35 -6.90 -56.27
CA GLY A 3 140.31 -5.88 -56.53
C GLY A 3 138.96 -6.39 -57.05
N SER A 4 138.89 -7.59 -57.64
CA SER A 4 137.64 -8.20 -58.13
C SER A 4 136.84 -8.87 -57.00
N ALA A 5 137.52 -9.42 -56.00
CA ALA A 5 136.91 -9.99 -54.80
C ALA A 5 136.19 -8.92 -53.94
N THR A 6 136.70 -7.68 -53.91
CA THR A 6 136.09 -6.57 -53.17
C THR A 6 134.81 -6.05 -53.83
N ALA A 7 134.76 -5.95 -55.16
CA ALA A 7 133.58 -5.50 -55.89
C ALA A 7 132.43 -6.53 -55.82
N ALA A 8 132.75 -7.83 -55.92
CA ALA A 8 131.78 -8.91 -55.74
C ALA A 8 131.24 -8.94 -54.30
N ALA A 9 132.10 -8.78 -53.28
CA ALA A 9 131.70 -8.69 -51.89
C ALA A 9 130.78 -7.48 -51.60
N ASN A 10 131.05 -6.32 -52.21
CA ASN A 10 130.21 -5.13 -52.08
C ASN A 10 128.85 -5.30 -52.79
N SER A 11 128.82 -5.92 -53.97
CA SER A 11 127.59 -6.21 -54.71
C SER A 11 126.71 -7.22 -53.96
N GLN A 12 127.31 -8.26 -53.38
CA GLN A 12 126.61 -9.23 -52.54
C GLN A 12 126.04 -8.58 -51.27
N LYS A 13 126.77 -7.64 -50.66
CA LYS A 13 126.31 -6.85 -49.51
C LYS A 13 125.13 -5.93 -49.90
N ALA A 14 125.21 -5.24 -51.04
CA ALA A 14 124.15 -4.37 -51.54
C ALA A 14 122.88 -5.14 -51.93
N ALA A 15 123.03 -6.30 -52.57
CA ALA A 15 121.90 -7.19 -52.89
C ALA A 15 121.20 -7.67 -51.60
N LYS A 16 121.97 -8.05 -50.58
CA LYS A 16 121.44 -8.45 -49.26
C LYS A 16 120.76 -7.29 -48.51
N THR A 17 121.25 -6.05 -48.68
CA THR A 17 120.57 -4.83 -48.22
C THR A 17 119.27 -4.58 -48.99
N SER A 18 119.26 -4.75 -50.31
CA SER A 18 118.07 -4.57 -51.15
C SER A 18 116.98 -5.60 -50.83
N GLU A 19 117.36 -6.87 -50.62
CA GLU A 19 116.47 -7.93 -50.19
C GLU A 19 115.87 -7.64 -48.80
N THR A 20 116.70 -7.15 -47.86
CA THR A 20 116.25 -6.66 -46.56
C THR A 20 115.25 -5.51 -46.73
N ASN A 21 115.55 -4.50 -47.54
CA ASN A 21 114.68 -3.34 -47.76
C ASN A 21 113.35 -3.73 -48.43
N ALA A 22 113.37 -4.62 -49.42
CA ALA A 22 112.15 -5.13 -50.07
C ALA A 22 111.27 -5.88 -49.08
N LYS A 23 111.87 -6.68 -48.19
CA LYS A 23 111.17 -7.38 -47.11
C LYS A 23 110.60 -6.42 -46.07
N SER A 24 111.32 -5.36 -45.73
CA SER A 24 110.84 -4.26 -44.88
C SER A 24 109.67 -3.52 -45.53
N SER A 25 109.74 -3.21 -46.83
CA SER A 25 108.65 -2.56 -47.57
C SER A 25 107.41 -3.44 -47.69
N GLN A 26 107.57 -4.74 -47.93
CA GLN A 26 106.46 -5.69 -47.94
C GLN A 26 105.80 -5.77 -46.55
N THR A 27 106.60 -5.78 -45.49
CA THR A 27 106.10 -5.73 -44.10
C THR A 27 105.34 -4.43 -43.83
N ALA A 28 105.89 -3.27 -44.23
CA ALA A 28 105.24 -1.97 -44.07
C ALA A 28 103.92 -1.86 -44.86
N ALA A 29 103.88 -2.36 -46.09
CA ALA A 29 102.66 -2.39 -46.90
C ALA A 29 101.58 -3.26 -46.25
N LYS A 30 101.94 -4.43 -45.71
CA LYS A 30 101.02 -5.32 -44.99
C LYS A 30 100.51 -4.72 -43.68
N THR A 31 101.37 -3.99 -42.96
CA THR A 31 100.96 -3.18 -41.80
C THR A 31 99.99 -2.07 -42.21
N SER A 32 100.25 -1.38 -43.31
CA SER A 32 99.37 -0.32 -43.83
C SER A 32 98.00 -0.86 -44.25
N GLU A 33 97.95 -2.02 -44.91
CA GLU A 33 96.70 -2.69 -45.27
C GLU A 33 95.90 -3.09 -44.02
N THR A 34 96.58 -3.60 -42.99
CA THR A 34 95.97 -3.94 -41.69
C THR A 34 95.42 -2.70 -41.00
N ASN A 35 96.17 -1.60 -40.98
CA ASN A 35 95.75 -0.33 -40.40
C ASN A 35 94.54 0.27 -41.15
N ALA A 36 94.53 0.21 -42.49
CA ALA A 36 93.40 0.68 -43.29
C ALA A 36 92.12 -0.11 -42.99
N LYS A 37 92.21 -1.44 -42.90
CA LYS A 37 91.07 -2.30 -42.48
C LYS A 37 90.61 -2.00 -41.06
N ALA A 38 91.53 -1.73 -40.13
CA ALA A 38 91.21 -1.32 -38.77
C ALA A 38 90.50 0.05 -38.73
N SER A 39 90.93 1.01 -39.54
CA SER A 39 90.28 2.32 -39.68
C SER A 39 88.89 2.22 -40.31
N GLU A 40 88.72 1.39 -41.35
CA GLU A 40 87.40 1.12 -41.95
C GLU A 40 86.43 0.51 -40.93
N THR A 41 86.91 -0.47 -40.15
CA THR A 41 86.14 -1.06 -39.04
C THR A 41 85.78 -0.02 -37.98
N ALA A 42 86.74 0.84 -37.60
CA ALA A 42 86.51 1.90 -36.63
C ALA A 42 85.47 2.92 -37.12
N ALA A 43 85.54 3.33 -38.39
CA ALA A 43 84.57 4.24 -39.00
C ALA A 43 83.17 3.62 -39.04
N LYS A 44 83.06 2.32 -39.36
CA LYS A 44 81.78 1.63 -39.34
C LYS A 44 81.18 1.53 -37.94
N ASN A 45 82.00 1.21 -36.94
CA ASN A 45 81.58 1.21 -35.54
C ASN A 45 81.12 2.60 -35.07
N SER A 46 81.79 3.68 -35.49
CA SER A 46 81.38 5.05 -35.19
C SER A 46 80.05 5.41 -35.84
N GLN A 47 79.80 4.98 -37.09
CA GLN A 47 78.52 5.19 -37.76
C GLN A 47 77.39 4.46 -37.03
N ASP A 48 77.61 3.22 -36.63
CA ASP A 48 76.61 2.43 -35.91
C ASP A 48 76.33 3.02 -34.52
N ALA A 49 77.36 3.51 -33.82
CA ALA A 49 77.21 4.23 -32.55
C ALA A 49 76.41 5.54 -32.70
N ALA A 50 76.63 6.30 -33.79
CA ALA A 50 75.86 7.50 -34.08
C ALA A 50 74.37 7.19 -34.33
N ALA A 51 74.07 6.15 -35.11
CA ALA A 51 72.69 5.71 -35.37
C ALA A 51 71.99 5.20 -34.09
N GLN A 52 72.71 4.50 -33.21
CA GLN A 52 72.19 4.12 -31.89
C GLN A 52 71.90 5.34 -31.02
N SER A 53 72.77 6.35 -31.04
CA SER A 53 72.58 7.59 -30.29
C SER A 53 71.36 8.38 -30.78
N GLU A 54 71.15 8.47 -32.09
CA GLU A 54 69.97 9.10 -32.69
C GLU A 54 68.67 8.37 -32.28
N SER A 55 68.68 7.04 -32.33
CA SER A 55 67.55 6.20 -31.90
C SER A 55 67.24 6.37 -30.41
N ALA A 56 68.28 6.47 -29.58
CA ALA A 56 68.16 6.73 -28.15
C ALA A 56 67.57 8.13 -27.88
N ALA A 57 68.03 9.16 -28.59
CA ALA A 57 67.52 10.52 -28.47
C ALA A 57 66.03 10.63 -28.86
N ALA A 58 65.64 9.98 -29.97
CA ALA A 58 64.24 9.92 -30.39
C ALA A 58 63.36 9.22 -29.34
N SER A 59 63.82 8.10 -28.78
CA SER A 59 63.13 7.38 -27.71
C SER A 59 62.98 8.24 -26.45
N SER A 60 64.02 8.98 -26.06
CA SER A 60 63.97 9.92 -24.94
C SER A 60 62.97 11.06 -25.18
N ALA A 61 62.89 11.59 -26.40
CA ALA A 61 61.92 12.63 -26.74
C ALA A 61 60.48 12.10 -26.64
N SER A 62 60.20 10.89 -27.13
CA SER A 62 58.89 10.24 -26.97
C SER A 62 58.54 10.00 -25.50
N ALA A 63 59.50 9.54 -24.69
CA ALA A 63 59.31 9.35 -23.25
C ALA A 63 58.99 10.67 -22.53
N ALA A 64 59.67 11.77 -22.89
CA ALA A 64 59.41 13.09 -22.33
C ALA A 64 58.00 13.60 -22.68
N ALA A 65 57.55 13.41 -23.92
CA ALA A 65 56.21 13.79 -24.36
C ALA A 65 55.11 12.97 -23.64
N ALA A 66 55.32 11.67 -23.46
CA ALA A 66 54.43 10.81 -22.66
C ALA A 66 54.37 11.26 -21.20
N SER A 67 55.52 11.61 -20.61
CA SER A 67 55.58 12.12 -19.23
C SER A 67 54.86 13.46 -19.06
N ALA A 68 54.96 14.37 -20.04
CA ALA A 68 54.23 15.63 -20.02
C ALA A 68 52.71 15.40 -20.07
N THR A 69 52.25 14.47 -20.91
CA THR A 69 50.84 14.07 -21.01
C THR A 69 50.33 13.46 -19.70
N ALA A 70 51.11 12.57 -19.09
CA ALA A 70 50.78 11.97 -17.80
C ALA A 70 50.65 13.04 -16.70
N SER A 71 51.58 13.99 -16.64
CA SER A 71 51.53 15.11 -15.69
C SER A 71 50.27 15.97 -15.86
N ALA A 72 49.91 16.31 -17.09
CA ALA A 72 48.69 17.09 -17.38
C ALA A 72 47.42 16.33 -16.95
N ASN A 73 47.36 15.01 -17.17
CA ASN A 73 46.24 14.19 -16.70
C ASN A 73 46.18 14.11 -15.18
N SER A 74 47.33 13.98 -14.50
CA SER A 74 47.40 14.01 -13.04
C SER A 74 46.90 15.35 -12.46
N GLN A 75 47.22 16.49 -13.11
CA GLN A 75 46.70 17.80 -12.69
C GLN A 75 45.18 17.89 -12.82
N LYS A 76 44.61 17.40 -13.92
CA LYS A 76 43.15 17.33 -14.11
C LYS A 76 42.49 16.46 -13.05
N ALA A 77 43.04 15.27 -12.81
CA ALA A 77 42.55 14.35 -11.79
C ALA A 77 42.59 14.99 -10.39
N ALA A 78 43.68 15.69 -10.05
CA ALA A 78 43.79 16.42 -8.79
C ALA A 78 42.71 17.52 -8.65
N LYS A 79 42.43 18.27 -9.72
CA LYS A 79 41.37 19.30 -9.71
C LYS A 79 39.97 18.71 -9.56
N THR A 80 39.70 17.56 -10.19
CA THR A 80 38.46 16.80 -9.98
C THR A 80 38.35 16.31 -8.54
N SER A 81 39.42 15.77 -7.97
CA SER A 81 39.45 15.35 -6.56
C SER A 81 39.20 16.51 -5.59
N GLU A 82 39.76 17.69 -5.85
CA GLU A 82 39.50 18.90 -5.06
C GLU A 82 38.01 19.31 -5.10
N THR A 83 37.40 19.23 -6.28
CA THR A 83 35.96 19.52 -6.45
C THR A 83 35.10 18.52 -5.69
N ASN A 84 35.41 17.22 -5.83
CA ASN A 84 34.69 16.16 -5.12
C ASN A 84 34.83 16.31 -3.60
N ALA A 85 36.02 16.65 -3.10
CA ALA A 85 36.24 16.90 -1.68
C ALA A 85 35.34 18.04 -1.15
N LYS A 86 35.19 19.12 -1.93
CA LYS A 86 34.34 20.27 -1.55
C LYS A 86 32.85 19.93 -1.58
N VAL A 87 32.41 19.09 -2.52
CA VAL A 87 31.05 18.55 -2.55
C VAL A 87 30.81 17.66 -1.33
N SER A 88 31.75 16.77 -1.00
CA SER A 88 31.68 15.92 0.20
C SER A 88 31.65 16.73 1.50
N GLU A 89 32.43 17.82 1.60
CA GLU A 89 32.40 18.73 2.73
C GLU A 89 31.01 19.38 2.89
N THR A 90 30.41 19.84 1.79
CA THR A 90 29.05 20.42 1.80
C THR A 90 27.99 19.39 2.20
N ALA A 91 28.09 18.17 1.67
CA ALA A 91 27.19 17.08 2.01
C ALA A 91 27.29 16.73 3.51
N ALA A 92 28.51 16.62 4.05
CA ALA A 92 28.74 16.37 5.47
C ALA A 92 28.17 17.49 6.35
N ALA A 93 28.33 18.76 5.96
CA ALA A 93 27.77 19.89 6.69
C ALA A 93 26.23 19.88 6.69
N ASN A 94 25.59 19.51 5.58
CA ASN A 94 24.13 19.38 5.49
C ASN A 94 23.62 18.20 6.34
N SER A 95 24.32 17.05 6.31
CA SER A 95 24.01 15.91 7.18
C SER A 95 24.15 16.28 8.67
N ALA A 96 25.16 17.05 9.05
CA ALA A 96 25.31 17.54 10.42
C ALA A 96 24.14 18.45 10.85
N LYS A 97 23.69 19.38 9.98
CA LYS A 97 22.51 20.21 10.24
C LYS A 97 21.23 19.39 10.39
N ALA A 98 21.02 18.41 9.51
CA ALA A 98 19.86 17.51 9.58
C ALA A 98 19.87 16.65 10.85
N SER A 99 21.05 16.16 11.26
CA SER A 99 21.24 15.44 12.52
C SER A 99 20.93 16.34 13.72
N ALA A 100 21.40 17.60 13.73
CA ALA A 100 21.10 18.54 14.79
C ALA A 100 19.59 18.84 14.89
N ALA A 101 18.92 19.07 13.76
CA ALA A 101 17.46 19.26 13.72
C ALA A 101 16.71 18.01 14.24
N SER A 102 17.18 16.81 13.87
CA SER A 102 16.63 15.54 14.36
C SER A 102 16.83 15.38 15.86
N GLN A 103 17.98 15.78 16.41
CA GLN A 103 18.22 15.80 17.86
C GLN A 103 17.29 16.79 18.57
N THR A 104 17.07 17.98 18.01
CA THR A 104 16.10 18.95 18.56
C THR A 104 14.68 18.40 18.53
N ALA A 105 14.26 17.78 17.43
CA ALA A 105 12.93 17.16 17.32
C ALA A 105 12.76 15.98 18.29
N ALA A 106 13.78 15.12 18.42
CA ALA A 106 13.78 14.04 19.41
C ALA A 106 13.71 14.59 20.84
N LYS A 107 14.42 15.69 21.12
CA LYS A 107 14.37 16.34 22.43
C LYS A 107 13.01 16.97 22.71
N ALA A 108 12.41 17.65 21.74
CA ALA A 108 11.05 18.16 21.86
C ALA A 108 10.02 17.03 22.06
N SER A 109 10.20 15.88 21.40
CA SER A 109 9.36 14.70 21.62
C SER A 109 9.58 14.09 23.00
N GLU A 110 10.82 14.05 23.50
CA GLU A 110 11.16 13.60 24.86
C GLU A 110 10.53 14.54 25.90
N ASP A 111 10.62 15.85 25.70
CA ASP A 111 10.08 16.86 26.60
C ASP A 111 8.55 16.85 26.59
N ALA A 112 7.91 16.68 25.42
CA ALA A 112 6.46 16.46 25.33
C ALA A 112 6.03 15.15 26.01
N ALA A 113 6.82 14.08 25.87
CA ALA A 113 6.56 12.82 26.58
C ALA A 113 6.74 12.97 28.09
N ARG A 114 7.71 13.77 28.54
CA ARG A 114 7.95 14.09 29.95
C ARG A 114 6.85 15.00 30.51
N GLU A 115 6.37 15.95 29.72
CA GLU A 115 5.24 16.81 30.07
C GLU A 115 3.96 15.97 30.19
N TYR A 116 3.68 15.08 29.23
CA TYR A 116 2.59 14.12 29.32
C TYR A 116 2.72 13.20 30.54
N ALA A 117 3.94 12.70 30.83
CA ALA A 117 4.20 11.92 32.04
C ALA A 117 4.01 12.74 33.33
N SER A 118 4.27 14.05 33.30
CA SER A 118 4.03 14.96 34.43
C SER A 118 2.55 15.30 34.59
N GLN A 119 1.79 15.40 33.50
CA GLN A 119 0.33 15.48 33.51
C GLN A 119 -0.30 14.16 34.00
N ALA A 120 0.41 13.03 33.83
CA ALA A 120 0.07 11.73 34.42
C ALA A 120 0.56 11.54 35.87
N ALA A 121 1.21 12.54 36.49
CA ALA A 121 1.43 12.54 37.93
C ALA A 121 0.13 12.89 38.68
N GLU A 122 0.05 12.56 39.97
CA GLU A 122 -1.14 12.81 40.81
C GLU A 122 -1.68 14.23 40.59
N PRO A 123 -3.00 14.41 40.31
CA PRO A 123 -4.10 13.47 40.58
C PRO A 123 -4.50 12.53 39.41
N TYR A 124 -3.81 12.53 38.26
CA TYR A 124 -4.31 11.83 37.05
C TYR A 124 -3.67 10.46 36.77
N LYS A 125 -2.76 10.00 37.63
CA LYS A 125 -2.04 8.71 37.51
C LYS A 125 -2.97 7.50 37.36
N TYR A 126 -4.17 7.57 37.94
CA TYR A 126 -5.17 6.50 37.87
C TYR A 126 -6.15 6.62 36.69
N VAL A 127 -6.13 7.73 35.95
CA VAL A 127 -7.06 8.04 34.86
C VAL A 127 -6.41 7.85 33.50
N LEU A 128 -5.15 8.25 33.35
CA LEU A 128 -4.43 8.13 32.08
C LEU A 128 -3.92 6.69 31.87
N GLN A 129 -4.12 6.17 30.65
CA GLN A 129 -3.51 4.90 30.28
C GLN A 129 -1.98 5.08 30.21
N PRO A 130 -1.19 4.13 30.74
CA PRO A 130 0.25 4.13 30.53
C PRO A 130 0.57 3.92 29.04
N LEU A 131 1.82 4.16 28.62
CA LEU A 131 2.24 3.83 27.26
C LEU A 131 1.93 2.35 26.95
N PRO A 132 1.24 2.03 25.84
CA PRO A 132 0.95 0.65 25.46
C PRO A 132 2.22 -0.12 25.08
N ASP A 133 2.25 -1.42 25.40
CA ASP A 133 3.32 -2.33 25.01
C ASP A 133 3.28 -2.63 23.49
N VAL A 134 2.08 -2.58 22.91
CA VAL A 134 1.85 -2.59 21.45
C VAL A 134 0.94 -1.43 21.11
N TRP A 135 1.33 -0.57 20.18
CA TRP A 135 0.53 0.56 19.74
C TRP A 135 0.63 0.77 18.24
N ILE A 136 -0.52 0.64 17.58
CA ILE A 136 -0.67 0.79 16.13
C ILE A 136 -1.71 1.88 15.87
N PRO A 137 -1.28 3.08 15.42
CA PRO A 137 -2.20 4.19 15.21
C PRO A 137 -3.25 3.95 14.12
N PHE A 138 -2.86 3.26 13.03
CA PHE A 138 -3.67 3.13 11.80
C PHE A 138 -4.27 4.45 11.31
N ASN A 139 -3.50 5.53 11.48
CA ASN A 139 -3.91 6.85 11.00
C ASN A 139 -3.65 6.95 9.50
N ASP A 140 -2.41 6.77 9.08
CA ASP A 140 -1.92 7.05 7.72
C ASP A 140 -0.89 6.01 7.22
N SER A 141 -0.52 5.06 8.08
CA SER A 141 0.55 4.10 7.83
C SER A 141 0.33 2.81 8.62
N LEU A 142 1.08 1.78 8.23
CA LEU A 142 1.18 0.49 8.93
C LEU A 142 2.29 0.49 9.99
N ASP A 143 2.85 1.66 10.31
CA ASP A 143 3.90 1.80 11.33
C ASP A 143 3.32 1.58 12.74
N MET A 144 4.08 0.88 13.58
CA MET A 144 3.80 0.71 15.00
C MET A 144 4.66 1.69 15.80
N ILE A 145 4.09 2.32 16.83
CA ILE A 145 4.86 3.15 17.79
C ILE A 145 5.62 2.23 18.76
N THR A 146 4.91 1.25 19.32
CA THR A 146 5.45 0.20 20.20
C THR A 146 4.99 -1.18 19.73
N GLY A 147 5.73 -2.23 20.12
CA GLY A 147 5.52 -3.61 19.69
C GLY A 147 6.57 -4.08 18.67
N PHE A 148 6.32 -5.23 18.05
CA PHE A 148 7.25 -5.90 17.15
C PHE A 148 6.56 -6.57 15.97
N SER A 149 6.85 -6.16 14.75
CA SER A 149 6.45 -6.85 13.52
C SER A 149 7.53 -6.66 12.44
N PRO A 150 8.38 -7.66 12.19
CA PRO A 150 9.40 -7.59 11.16
C PRO A 150 8.76 -7.66 9.77
N SER A 151 9.02 -6.62 8.98
CA SER A 151 8.63 -6.49 7.58
C SER A 151 9.57 -5.53 6.86
N TYR A 152 9.17 -5.12 5.65
CA TYR A 152 9.85 -4.07 4.89
C TYR A 152 8.99 -2.81 4.83
N LYS A 153 9.64 -1.66 4.93
CA LYS A 153 9.04 -0.33 4.74
C LYS A 153 9.57 0.26 3.43
N LYS A 154 8.67 0.82 2.65
CA LYS A 154 9.01 1.66 1.51
C LYS A 154 9.12 3.10 1.98
N ILE A 155 10.22 3.76 1.63
CA ILE A 155 10.40 5.20 1.83
C ILE A 155 10.73 5.84 0.49
N VAL A 156 10.28 7.06 0.29
CA VAL A 156 10.59 7.86 -0.89
C VAL A 156 11.59 8.92 -0.48
N ILE A 157 12.74 8.97 -1.16
CA ILE A 157 13.77 9.99 -0.98
C ILE A 157 13.99 10.69 -2.32
N GLY A 158 13.43 11.89 -2.48
CA GLY A 158 13.37 12.54 -3.79
C GLY A 158 12.50 11.72 -4.74
N ASP A 159 13.07 11.30 -5.87
CA ASP A 159 12.38 10.47 -6.86
C ASP A 159 12.63 8.96 -6.66
N ASP A 160 13.52 8.58 -5.72
CA ASP A 160 13.89 7.19 -5.48
C ASP A 160 12.99 6.53 -4.42
N GLU A 161 12.45 5.35 -4.73
CA GLU A 161 11.78 4.48 -3.75
C GLU A 161 12.78 3.44 -3.19
N ILE A 162 13.05 3.52 -1.89
CA ILE A 162 13.94 2.58 -1.19
C ILE A 162 13.10 1.68 -0.28
N THR A 163 13.34 0.38 -0.38
CA THR A 163 12.76 -0.62 0.53
C THR A 163 13.78 -1.01 1.60
N MET A 164 13.43 -0.85 2.87
CA MET A 164 14.29 -1.16 4.02
C MET A 164 13.61 -2.07 5.03
N PRO A 165 14.35 -2.97 5.71
CA PRO A 165 13.78 -3.77 6.78
C PRO A 165 13.39 -2.88 7.97
N GLY A 166 12.28 -3.21 8.62
CA GLY A 166 11.79 -2.57 9.83
C GLY A 166 11.11 -3.59 10.74
N ASP A 167 11.24 -3.41 12.05
CA ASP A 167 10.71 -4.34 13.06
C ASP A 167 9.39 -3.88 13.68
N LYS A 168 8.76 -2.83 13.13
CA LYS A 168 7.53 -2.21 13.64
C LYS A 168 6.55 -1.91 12.51
N ILE A 169 6.40 -2.85 11.59
CA ILE A 169 5.58 -2.67 10.39
C ILE A 169 4.51 -3.76 10.35
N VAL A 170 3.25 -3.36 10.45
CA VAL A 170 2.10 -4.26 10.31
C VAL A 170 2.06 -4.86 8.90
N LYS A 171 1.74 -6.15 8.81
CA LYS A 171 1.66 -6.84 7.52
C LYS A 171 0.26 -6.67 6.96
N PHE A 172 0.19 -6.22 5.72
CA PHE A 172 -1.04 -6.07 4.95
C PHE A 172 -0.95 -6.87 3.65
N LYS A 173 -2.04 -7.54 3.28
CA LYS A 173 -2.19 -8.21 1.98
C LYS A 173 -3.59 -8.03 1.43
N ARG A 174 -3.70 -7.74 0.13
CA ARG A 174 -4.93 -7.77 -0.65
C ARG A 174 -4.59 -8.12 -2.11
N ALA A 175 -5.16 -9.21 -2.61
CA ALA A 175 -4.84 -9.76 -3.94
C ALA A 175 -5.44 -9.00 -5.14
N SER A 176 -6.11 -7.88 -4.91
CA SER A 176 -6.72 -7.04 -5.95
C SER A 176 -6.47 -5.56 -5.67
N LYS A 177 -6.66 -4.73 -6.68
CA LYS A 177 -6.90 -3.29 -6.46
C LYS A 177 -8.22 -3.09 -5.72
N ALA A 178 -8.40 -1.91 -5.13
CA ALA A 178 -9.62 -1.54 -4.44
C ALA A 178 -9.75 -0.02 -4.35
N THR A 179 -10.98 0.50 -4.41
CA THR A 179 -11.20 1.92 -4.17
C THR A 179 -11.43 2.23 -2.69
N TYR A 180 -11.24 3.48 -2.30
CA TYR A 180 -11.60 4.03 -0.99
C TYR A 180 -11.74 5.55 -1.10
N ILE A 181 -12.29 6.17 -0.06
CA ILE A 181 -12.36 7.61 0.06
C ILE A 181 -11.21 8.08 0.94
N ASN A 182 -10.21 8.71 0.33
CA ASN A 182 -9.05 9.19 1.08
C ASN A 182 -9.45 10.31 2.07
N LYS A 183 -8.52 10.73 2.93
CA LYS A 183 -8.78 11.76 3.95
C LYS A 183 -9.13 13.14 3.40
N SER A 184 -8.93 13.38 2.10
CA SER A 184 -9.36 14.58 1.39
C SER A 184 -10.75 14.45 0.78
N GLY A 185 -11.44 13.33 0.97
CA GLY A 185 -12.79 13.06 0.44
C GLY A 185 -12.79 12.54 -1.00
N VAL A 186 -11.62 12.27 -1.59
CA VAL A 186 -11.49 11.90 -3.01
C VAL A 186 -11.49 10.38 -3.17
N LEU A 187 -12.28 9.89 -4.13
CA LEU A 187 -12.25 8.50 -4.59
C LEU A 187 -10.86 8.18 -5.13
N THR A 188 -10.20 7.23 -4.48
CA THR A 188 -8.82 6.82 -4.79
C THR A 188 -8.79 5.33 -5.04
N GLU A 189 -7.98 4.89 -6.00
CA GLU A 189 -7.69 3.47 -6.23
C GLU A 189 -6.38 3.09 -5.54
N ALA A 190 -6.45 2.18 -4.57
CA ALA A 190 -5.29 1.56 -3.95
C ALA A 190 -4.83 0.35 -4.78
N ALA A 191 -3.52 0.23 -4.98
CA ALA A 191 -2.90 -0.89 -5.66
C ALA A 191 -3.07 -2.22 -4.89
N ILE A 192 -2.61 -3.31 -5.50
CA ILE A 192 -2.48 -4.60 -4.81
C ILE A 192 -1.54 -4.42 -3.61
N ASP A 193 -1.90 -5.02 -2.48
CA ASP A 193 -1.17 -4.91 -1.20
C ASP A 193 -1.02 -3.48 -0.62
N GLU A 194 -1.76 -2.51 -1.16
CA GLU A 194 -1.78 -1.14 -0.61
C GLU A 194 -2.93 -0.96 0.41
N PRO A 195 -2.63 -0.59 1.67
CA PRO A 195 -3.64 -0.35 2.69
C PRO A 195 -4.50 0.88 2.36
N ARG A 196 -5.76 0.89 2.79
CA ARG A 196 -6.71 1.96 2.52
C ARG A 196 -6.99 2.75 3.80
N PHE A 197 -6.44 3.96 3.90
CA PHE A 197 -6.64 4.83 5.07
C PHE A 197 -7.68 5.90 4.78
N GLU A 198 -8.81 5.83 5.48
CA GLU A 198 -9.84 6.87 5.45
C GLU A 198 -9.78 7.72 6.71
N ARG A 199 -10.70 8.68 6.86
CA ARG A 199 -10.77 9.54 8.05
C ARG A 199 -10.85 8.76 9.36
N ASP A 200 -11.54 7.62 9.33
CA ASP A 200 -11.87 6.84 10.53
C ASP A 200 -10.85 5.73 10.84
N GLY A 201 -9.80 5.57 10.01
CA GLY A 201 -8.70 4.64 10.25
C GLY A 201 -8.38 3.75 9.04
N LEU A 202 -7.79 2.59 9.30
CA LEU A 202 -7.54 1.57 8.28
C LEU A 202 -8.87 0.89 7.92
N LEU A 203 -9.31 1.04 6.68
CA LEU A 203 -10.47 0.35 6.13
C LEU A 203 -10.14 -1.13 5.89
N ILE A 204 -10.96 -2.02 6.46
CA ILE A 204 -10.81 -3.47 6.36
C ILE A 204 -12.14 -4.10 5.96
N GLU A 205 -12.16 -4.75 4.81
CA GLU A 205 -13.36 -5.34 4.24
C GLU A 205 -13.07 -6.71 3.63
N GLY A 206 -14.02 -7.64 3.77
CA GLY A 206 -13.93 -8.97 3.17
C GLY A 206 -14.20 -8.95 1.66
N GLN A 207 -13.96 -10.06 0.99
CA GLN A 207 -14.22 -10.20 -0.44
C GLN A 207 -15.67 -9.82 -0.81
N ARG A 208 -15.83 -9.04 -1.86
CA ARG A 208 -17.14 -8.67 -2.43
C ARG A 208 -17.06 -8.58 -3.94
N THR A 209 -18.20 -8.80 -4.60
CA THR A 209 -18.34 -8.73 -6.05
C THR A 209 -19.38 -7.69 -6.40
N ASN A 210 -19.05 -6.76 -7.30
CA ASN A 210 -20.02 -5.88 -7.91
C ASN A 210 -20.56 -6.51 -9.19
N TYR A 211 -21.86 -6.80 -9.19
CA TYR A 211 -22.61 -7.39 -10.29
C TYR A 211 -23.13 -6.35 -11.29
N MET A 212 -23.14 -5.06 -10.92
CA MET A 212 -23.34 -3.99 -11.88
C MET A 212 -22.18 -3.99 -12.87
N LEU A 213 -22.46 -3.87 -14.16
CA LEU A 213 -21.44 -3.89 -15.22
C LEU A 213 -21.13 -2.49 -15.71
N ASN A 214 -19.91 -2.31 -16.23
CA ASN A 214 -19.42 -1.07 -16.80
C ASN A 214 -19.61 0.11 -15.84
N SER A 215 -19.23 -0.05 -14.57
CA SER A 215 -19.59 0.87 -13.48
C SER A 215 -19.08 2.31 -13.66
N GLU A 216 -18.20 2.55 -14.62
CA GLU A 216 -17.67 3.88 -15.00
C GLU A 216 -18.19 4.37 -16.36
N SER A 217 -19.17 3.69 -16.96
CA SER A 217 -19.78 4.08 -18.24
C SER A 217 -21.30 4.24 -18.08
N PRO A 218 -21.78 5.42 -17.62
CA PRO A 218 -23.19 5.63 -17.27
C PRO A 218 -24.21 5.20 -18.34
N ALA A 219 -23.92 5.44 -19.61
CA ALA A 219 -24.79 5.05 -20.71
C ALA A 219 -24.96 3.52 -20.85
N SER A 220 -24.08 2.72 -20.25
CA SER A 220 -24.03 1.26 -20.32
C SER A 220 -24.52 0.55 -19.05
N TRP A 221 -25.11 1.28 -18.10
CA TRP A 221 -25.60 0.70 -16.83
C TRP A 221 -26.90 -0.09 -16.95
N GLY A 222 -27.37 -0.42 -18.15
CA GLY A 222 -28.64 -1.15 -18.33
C GLY A 222 -29.87 -0.24 -18.11
N ARG A 223 -29.78 1.03 -18.55
CA ARG A 223 -30.90 1.97 -18.58
C ARG A 223 -32.01 1.52 -19.54
N SER A 224 -33.23 2.00 -19.31
CA SER A 224 -34.31 1.85 -20.30
C SER A 224 -34.03 2.71 -21.55
N SER A 225 -34.57 2.29 -22.70
CA SER A 225 -34.37 3.01 -23.98
C SER A 225 -34.91 4.44 -23.97
N ASN A 226 -35.94 4.71 -23.17
CA ASN A 226 -36.57 6.01 -22.96
C ASN A 226 -35.97 6.86 -21.83
N MET A 227 -34.84 6.42 -21.27
CA MET A 227 -34.05 7.17 -20.30
C MET A 227 -32.78 7.68 -20.96
N ASP A 228 -32.71 8.96 -21.34
CA ASP A 228 -31.55 9.52 -22.03
C ASP A 228 -30.41 9.84 -21.06
N VAL A 229 -29.17 9.82 -21.56
CA VAL A 229 -27.96 10.19 -20.80
C VAL A 229 -27.19 11.25 -21.58
N PRO A 230 -27.69 12.50 -21.65
CA PRO A 230 -27.08 13.56 -22.45
C PRO A 230 -25.74 14.06 -21.88
N GLU A 231 -25.46 13.76 -20.61
CA GLU A 231 -24.29 14.25 -19.90
C GLU A 231 -23.68 13.14 -19.05
N THR A 232 -22.36 12.99 -19.17
CA THR A 232 -21.53 12.16 -18.30
C THR A 232 -20.28 12.94 -17.91
N GLY A 233 -19.78 12.75 -16.69
CA GLY A 233 -18.59 13.42 -16.23
C GLY A 233 -18.00 12.78 -14.99
N THR A 234 -16.96 13.40 -14.46
CA THR A 234 -16.35 13.05 -13.18
C THR A 234 -16.44 14.28 -12.28
N ASP A 235 -16.91 14.11 -11.05
CA ASP A 235 -16.97 15.22 -10.11
C ASP A 235 -15.60 15.56 -9.51
N ASN A 236 -15.53 16.65 -8.74
CA ASN A 236 -14.28 17.12 -8.12
C ASN A 236 -13.68 16.12 -7.11
N PHE A 237 -14.40 15.06 -6.75
CA PHE A 237 -13.97 14.01 -5.83
C PHE A 237 -13.66 12.70 -6.57
N GLY A 238 -13.65 12.71 -7.90
CA GLY A 238 -13.26 11.56 -8.71
C GLY A 238 -14.39 10.56 -9.01
N PHE A 239 -15.64 10.87 -8.66
CA PHE A 239 -16.76 9.98 -8.95
C PHE A 239 -17.31 10.21 -10.36
N THR A 240 -17.33 9.16 -11.17
CA THR A 240 -18.00 9.16 -12.47
C THR A 240 -19.52 9.16 -12.30
N TYR A 241 -20.20 10.08 -13.00
CA TYR A 241 -21.65 10.23 -12.98
C TYR A 241 -22.24 10.34 -14.38
N GLY A 242 -23.53 10.01 -14.48
CA GLY A 242 -24.37 10.35 -15.64
C GLY A 242 -25.62 11.10 -15.22
N LYS A 243 -26.09 12.03 -16.05
CA LYS A 243 -27.40 12.68 -15.91
C LYS A 243 -28.44 11.85 -16.64
N PHE A 244 -29.34 11.20 -15.92
CA PHE A 244 -30.40 10.38 -16.49
C PHE A 244 -31.66 11.22 -16.62
N VAL A 245 -32.12 11.45 -17.84
CA VAL A 245 -33.26 12.33 -18.18
C VAL A 245 -34.39 11.51 -18.79
N CYS A 246 -35.60 11.65 -18.27
CA CYS A 246 -36.77 11.05 -18.88
C CYS A 246 -37.09 11.74 -20.21
N ASN A 247 -37.20 10.98 -21.30
CA ASN A 247 -37.58 11.56 -22.59
C ASN A 247 -39.08 11.84 -22.68
N ASP A 248 -39.51 12.58 -23.71
CA ASP A 248 -40.89 13.04 -23.87
C ASP A 248 -41.93 11.92 -23.94
N SER A 249 -41.54 10.69 -24.32
CA SER A 249 -42.45 9.53 -24.36
C SER A 249 -42.94 9.10 -22.98
N LEU A 250 -42.27 9.53 -21.92
CA LEU A 250 -42.62 9.25 -20.54
C LEU A 250 -43.56 10.29 -19.91
N ILE A 251 -43.77 11.44 -20.55
CA ILE A 251 -44.60 12.51 -19.98
C ILE A 251 -46.01 12.00 -19.68
N GLY A 252 -46.49 12.25 -18.46
CA GLY A 252 -47.80 11.79 -17.99
C GLY A 252 -47.84 10.34 -17.49
N GLN A 253 -46.75 9.58 -17.64
CA GLN A 253 -46.64 8.23 -17.08
C GLN A 253 -46.39 8.27 -15.57
N THR A 254 -46.87 7.26 -14.85
CA THR A 254 -46.68 7.11 -13.40
C THR A 254 -45.65 6.04 -13.03
N SER A 255 -45.09 5.35 -14.02
CA SER A 255 -44.22 4.19 -13.84
C SER A 255 -42.77 4.58 -13.58
N ALA A 256 -42.07 3.77 -12.79
CA ALA A 256 -40.63 3.88 -12.58
C ALA A 256 -39.84 3.29 -13.75
N ILE A 257 -38.68 3.87 -14.06
CA ILE A 257 -37.87 3.57 -15.26
C ILE A 257 -36.40 3.34 -14.88
N ASN A 258 -35.76 2.31 -15.48
CA ASN A 258 -34.38 1.95 -15.17
C ASN A 258 -33.39 3.05 -15.57
N MET A 259 -32.57 3.45 -14.62
CA MET A 259 -31.33 4.20 -14.86
C MET A 259 -30.13 3.25 -14.83
N ALA A 260 -30.11 2.31 -13.88
CA ALA A 260 -29.14 1.23 -13.83
C ALA A 260 -29.82 -0.10 -13.47
N SER A 261 -29.42 -1.20 -14.10
CA SER A 261 -29.96 -2.53 -13.80
C SER A 261 -28.94 -3.64 -14.07
N ILE A 262 -29.02 -4.69 -13.27
CA ILE A 262 -28.41 -5.97 -13.66
C ILE A 262 -29.37 -6.73 -14.56
N ALA A 263 -28.84 -7.36 -15.61
CA ALA A 263 -29.63 -8.23 -16.47
C ALA A 263 -30.18 -9.42 -15.67
N ALA A 264 -31.40 -9.86 -15.95
CA ALA A 264 -32.04 -10.98 -15.23
C ALA A 264 -31.18 -12.26 -15.22
N THR A 265 -30.53 -12.58 -16.34
CA THR A 265 -29.62 -13.72 -16.46
C THR A 265 -28.35 -13.61 -15.62
N LYS A 266 -28.08 -12.42 -15.07
CA LYS A 266 -26.94 -12.06 -14.22
C LYS A 266 -27.37 -11.73 -12.79
N SER A 267 -28.61 -12.02 -12.42
CA SER A 267 -29.09 -11.93 -11.04
C SER A 267 -28.16 -12.67 -10.08
N VAL A 268 -27.97 -12.08 -8.90
CA VAL A 268 -27.04 -12.56 -7.87
C VAL A 268 -27.52 -13.91 -7.35
N ASP A 269 -26.62 -14.90 -7.37
CA ASP A 269 -26.91 -16.23 -6.81
C ASP A 269 -26.84 -16.18 -5.28
N VAL A 270 -27.97 -16.45 -4.64
CA VAL A 270 -28.13 -16.46 -3.18
C VAL A 270 -28.51 -17.86 -2.69
N SER A 271 -28.17 -18.90 -3.45
CA SER A 271 -28.41 -20.30 -3.06
C SER A 271 -27.51 -20.76 -1.89
N GLY A 272 -26.35 -20.11 -1.70
CA GLY A 272 -25.42 -20.39 -0.59
C GLY A 272 -25.89 -19.88 0.78
N ASP A 273 -24.96 -19.82 1.74
CA ASP A 273 -25.25 -19.38 3.12
C ASP A 273 -25.62 -17.90 3.22
N ASN A 274 -25.08 -17.08 2.32
CA ASN A 274 -25.43 -15.67 2.22
C ASN A 274 -26.76 -15.52 1.46
N LYS A 275 -27.75 -14.92 2.12
CA LYS A 275 -29.11 -14.75 1.60
C LYS A 275 -29.44 -13.28 1.36
N HIS A 276 -28.43 -12.42 1.18
CA HIS A 276 -28.66 -10.98 1.12
C HIS A 276 -28.09 -10.39 -0.16
N VAL A 277 -28.89 -9.55 -0.82
CA VAL A 277 -28.42 -8.71 -1.92
C VAL A 277 -28.54 -7.26 -1.51
N THR A 278 -27.44 -6.54 -1.60
CA THR A 278 -27.38 -5.10 -1.32
C THR A 278 -27.14 -4.35 -2.61
N THR A 279 -27.89 -3.27 -2.82
CA THR A 279 -27.71 -2.35 -3.93
C THR A 279 -27.48 -0.96 -3.39
N SER A 280 -26.48 -0.26 -3.93
CA SER A 280 -26.12 1.09 -3.51
C SER A 280 -25.80 1.99 -4.70
N CYS A 281 -25.94 3.30 -4.48
CA CYS A 281 -25.56 4.33 -5.44
C CYS A 281 -25.43 5.68 -4.75
N ARG A 282 -24.86 6.64 -5.46
CA ARG A 282 -24.93 8.07 -5.13
C ARG A 282 -25.85 8.74 -6.14
N PHE A 283 -26.72 9.61 -5.69
CA PHE A 283 -27.60 10.37 -6.57
C PHE A 283 -27.70 11.84 -6.15
N LYS A 284 -28.07 12.69 -7.11
CA LYS A 284 -28.28 14.13 -6.89
C LYS A 284 -29.31 14.67 -7.86
N THR A 285 -30.23 15.50 -7.37
CA THR A 285 -31.19 16.23 -8.18
C THR A 285 -31.78 17.38 -7.36
N GLU A 286 -32.19 18.46 -8.03
CA GLU A 286 -32.93 19.57 -7.42
C GLU A 286 -34.45 19.40 -7.53
N LEU A 287 -34.88 18.40 -8.30
CA LEU A 287 -36.29 18.10 -8.53
C LEU A 287 -36.85 17.26 -7.39
N GLN A 288 -38.14 17.41 -7.12
CA GLN A 288 -38.87 16.50 -6.23
C GLN A 288 -39.37 15.30 -7.04
N VAL A 289 -38.55 14.24 -7.03
CA VAL A 289 -38.82 12.95 -7.68
C VAL A 289 -38.50 11.86 -6.67
N ARG A 290 -38.53 10.58 -7.08
CA ARG A 290 -38.14 9.47 -6.21
C ARG A 290 -37.06 8.62 -6.88
N LEU A 291 -36.04 8.26 -6.11
CA LEU A 291 -35.16 7.15 -6.45
C LEU A 291 -35.84 5.85 -5.98
N ARG A 292 -35.86 4.82 -6.82
CA ARG A 292 -36.38 3.50 -6.45
C ARG A 292 -35.31 2.44 -6.63
N ILE A 293 -35.02 1.69 -5.57
CA ILE A 293 -34.22 0.47 -5.64
C ILE A 293 -35.18 -0.71 -5.62
N ARG A 294 -35.26 -1.43 -6.74
CA ARG A 294 -36.18 -2.55 -6.96
C ARG A 294 -35.44 -3.87 -6.85
N PHE A 295 -36.10 -4.89 -6.30
CA PHE A 295 -35.64 -6.27 -6.27
C PHE A 295 -36.64 -7.21 -6.92
N ASP A 296 -36.13 -8.19 -7.66
CA ASP A 296 -36.90 -9.28 -8.22
C ASP A 296 -36.18 -10.62 -8.03
N LYS A 297 -36.94 -11.72 -8.11
CA LYS A 297 -36.34 -13.05 -8.27
C LYS A 297 -36.29 -13.41 -9.75
N TYR A 298 -35.28 -14.17 -10.14
CA TYR A 298 -35.17 -14.77 -11.46
C TYR A 298 -35.19 -16.29 -11.36
N ASP A 299 -36.12 -16.94 -12.05
CA ASP A 299 -36.31 -18.40 -11.99
C ASP A 299 -35.56 -19.17 -13.10
N GLY A 300 -34.80 -18.47 -13.94
CA GLY A 300 -34.16 -19.04 -15.14
C GLY A 300 -34.90 -18.74 -16.44
N SER A 301 -36.12 -18.19 -16.36
CA SER A 301 -36.93 -17.80 -17.52
C SER A 301 -37.44 -16.37 -17.44
N ALA A 302 -37.99 -15.96 -16.29
CA ALA A 302 -38.63 -14.68 -16.10
C ALA A 302 -38.27 -14.08 -14.73
N THR A 303 -38.43 -12.76 -14.62
CA THR A 303 -38.31 -12.06 -13.34
C THR A 303 -39.68 -11.90 -12.68
N THR A 304 -39.72 -12.05 -11.36
CA THR A 304 -40.91 -11.77 -10.55
C THR A 304 -40.56 -10.72 -9.51
N PHE A 305 -41.30 -9.61 -9.49
CA PHE A 305 -41.12 -8.54 -8.52
C PHE A 305 -41.29 -9.06 -7.09
N LEU A 306 -40.36 -8.67 -6.21
CA LEU A 306 -40.41 -9.02 -4.79
C LEU A 306 -40.79 -7.81 -3.94
N GLY A 307 -40.05 -6.71 -4.12
CA GLY A 307 -40.23 -5.49 -3.34
C GLY A 307 -39.26 -4.40 -3.77
N ASP A 308 -39.40 -3.22 -3.18
CA ASP A 308 -38.56 -2.08 -3.46
C ASP A 308 -38.45 -1.13 -2.26
N ALA A 309 -37.50 -0.20 -2.37
CA ALA A 309 -37.38 0.97 -1.52
C ALA A 309 -37.47 2.23 -2.40
N TYR A 310 -38.47 3.06 -2.16
CA TYR A 310 -38.57 4.42 -2.70
C TYR A 310 -37.94 5.41 -1.73
N ILE A 311 -37.20 6.36 -2.28
CA ILE A 311 -36.55 7.46 -1.55
C ILE A 311 -37.01 8.76 -2.21
N ASP A 312 -37.71 9.63 -1.47
CA ASP A 312 -37.99 10.98 -1.94
C ASP A 312 -36.70 11.81 -2.00
N THR A 313 -36.42 12.43 -3.13
CA THR A 313 -35.14 13.11 -3.37
C THR A 313 -34.97 14.40 -2.58
N GLN A 314 -36.05 14.96 -2.02
CA GLN A 314 -36.04 16.19 -1.23
C GLN A 314 -36.18 15.91 0.26
N THR A 315 -37.16 15.09 0.66
CA THR A 315 -37.40 14.80 2.09
C THR A 315 -36.50 13.70 2.64
N LEU A 316 -35.90 12.88 1.75
CA LEU A 316 -35.13 11.69 2.08
C LEU A 316 -35.95 10.60 2.81
N GLU A 317 -37.27 10.73 2.82
CA GLU A 317 -38.16 9.72 3.38
C GLU A 317 -38.10 8.43 2.55
N ILE A 318 -38.02 7.30 3.26
CA ILE A 318 -37.91 5.97 2.67
C ILE A 318 -39.23 5.23 2.83
N ASN A 319 -39.76 4.71 1.74
CA ASN A 319 -40.96 3.87 1.72
C ASN A 319 -40.67 2.51 1.06
N MET A 320 -40.83 1.43 1.81
CA MET A 320 -40.61 0.07 1.32
C MET A 320 -41.94 -0.57 0.92
N THR A 321 -42.01 -1.16 -0.28
CA THR A 321 -43.25 -1.76 -0.81
C THR A 321 -43.03 -3.16 -1.40
N GLY A 322 -44.14 -3.81 -1.76
CA GLY A 322 -44.15 -5.17 -2.31
C GLY A 322 -44.23 -6.27 -1.25
N GLY A 323 -44.36 -7.53 -1.70
CA GLY A 323 -44.52 -8.69 -0.83
C GLY A 323 -43.29 -8.98 0.04
N ALA A 324 -42.12 -8.45 -0.35
CA ALA A 324 -40.86 -8.57 0.39
C ALA A 324 -40.55 -7.36 1.30
N ALA A 325 -41.44 -6.37 1.42
CA ALA A 325 -41.14 -5.12 2.12
C ALA A 325 -40.60 -5.31 3.55
N SER A 326 -41.14 -6.26 4.32
CA SER A 326 -40.70 -6.56 5.69
C SER A 326 -39.29 -7.16 5.79
N ARG A 327 -38.71 -7.58 4.64
CA ARG A 327 -37.38 -8.19 4.50
C ARG A 327 -36.38 -7.25 3.83
N ILE A 328 -36.82 -6.05 3.47
CA ILE A 328 -35.98 -4.99 2.90
C ILE A 328 -35.56 -4.05 4.01
N THR A 329 -34.31 -3.63 3.98
CA THR A 329 -33.79 -2.51 4.78
C THR A 329 -33.17 -1.50 3.83
N ALA A 330 -33.34 -0.21 4.08
CA ALA A 330 -32.75 0.83 3.25
C ALA A 330 -32.31 2.02 4.09
N ARG A 331 -31.29 2.74 3.62
CA ARG A 331 -30.78 3.96 4.25
C ARG A 331 -30.35 4.97 3.21
N VAL A 332 -30.35 6.22 3.63
CA VAL A 332 -29.80 7.34 2.86
C VAL A 332 -28.95 8.23 3.75
N ARG A 333 -27.89 8.77 3.18
CA ARG A 333 -27.01 9.73 3.86
C ARG A 333 -26.61 10.81 2.87
N LYS A 334 -26.95 12.06 3.19
CA LYS A 334 -26.52 13.22 2.43
C LYS A 334 -25.09 13.59 2.84
N ASP A 335 -24.25 13.81 1.86
CA ASP A 335 -22.93 14.40 2.02
C ASP A 335 -23.07 15.92 1.83
N GLU A 336 -23.01 16.67 2.93
CA GLU A 336 -23.21 18.12 2.89
C GLU A 336 -22.10 18.87 2.15
N ALA A 337 -20.90 18.28 2.03
CA ALA A 337 -19.80 18.92 1.30
C ALA A 337 -20.00 18.86 -0.22
N THR A 338 -20.59 17.78 -0.71
CA THR A 338 -20.72 17.51 -2.15
C THR A 338 -22.16 17.68 -2.67
N GLY A 339 -23.13 17.62 -1.77
CA GLY A 339 -24.56 17.59 -2.07
C GLY A 339 -25.03 16.27 -2.69
N TRP A 340 -24.17 15.26 -2.80
CA TRP A 340 -24.58 13.92 -3.21
C TRP A 340 -25.27 13.20 -2.06
N ILE A 341 -26.26 12.38 -2.39
CA ILE A 341 -26.93 11.51 -1.44
C ILE A 341 -26.51 10.08 -1.73
N PHE A 342 -25.93 9.41 -0.75
CA PHE A 342 -25.67 7.98 -0.81
C PHE A 342 -26.93 7.23 -0.40
N ALA A 343 -27.38 6.29 -1.22
CA ALA A 343 -28.48 5.38 -0.92
C ALA A 343 -28.01 3.93 -0.96
N GLU A 344 -28.59 3.12 -0.10
CA GLU A 344 -28.55 1.66 -0.24
C GLU A 344 -29.88 1.03 0.15
N ALA A 345 -30.13 -0.14 -0.41
CA ALA A 345 -31.16 -1.06 0.06
C ALA A 345 -30.64 -2.50 0.01
N THR A 346 -31.08 -3.31 0.96
CA THR A 346 -30.73 -4.72 1.09
C THR A 346 -32.00 -5.54 1.21
N ILE A 347 -32.12 -6.61 0.42
CA ILE A 347 -33.19 -7.61 0.55
C ILE A 347 -32.62 -8.90 1.15
N GLN A 348 -33.36 -9.53 2.06
CA GLN A 348 -33.11 -10.89 2.50
C GLN A 348 -33.96 -11.88 1.72
N ALA A 349 -33.31 -12.76 0.95
CA ALA A 349 -33.94 -13.86 0.25
C ALA A 349 -34.46 -14.94 1.21
N ILE A 350 -35.52 -15.62 0.78
CA ILE A 350 -36.11 -16.79 1.44
C ILE A 350 -35.99 -18.04 0.56
N ASP A 351 -36.38 -19.20 1.10
CA ASP A 351 -36.38 -20.45 0.35
C ASP A 351 -37.17 -20.33 -0.96
N GLY A 352 -36.56 -20.80 -2.05
CA GLY A 352 -37.10 -20.68 -3.42
C GLY A 352 -36.73 -19.39 -4.16
N GLU A 353 -36.19 -18.37 -3.49
CA GLU A 353 -35.61 -17.17 -4.11
C GLU A 353 -34.11 -17.41 -4.37
N LEU A 354 -33.75 -18.20 -5.39
CA LEU A 354 -32.35 -18.62 -5.62
C LEU A 354 -31.47 -17.56 -6.29
N LYS A 355 -32.07 -16.69 -7.11
CA LYS A 355 -31.36 -15.61 -7.80
C LYS A 355 -32.13 -14.31 -7.66
N ILE A 356 -31.45 -13.25 -7.22
CA ILE A 356 -32.05 -11.94 -6.97
C ILE A 356 -31.49 -10.91 -7.94
N GLY A 357 -32.38 -10.30 -8.71
CA GLY A 357 -32.14 -9.14 -9.55
C GLY A 357 -32.26 -7.85 -8.76
N SER A 358 -31.59 -6.79 -9.22
CA SER A 358 -31.82 -5.43 -8.72
C SER A 358 -31.73 -4.35 -9.79
N GLN A 359 -32.53 -3.30 -9.63
CA GLN A 359 -32.53 -2.12 -10.48
C GLN A 359 -32.59 -0.84 -9.66
N ILE A 360 -31.85 0.17 -10.12
CA ILE A 360 -31.93 1.55 -9.67
C ILE A 360 -32.74 2.33 -10.71
N GLN A 361 -33.86 2.88 -10.28
CA GLN A 361 -34.86 3.47 -11.15
C GLN A 361 -35.15 4.91 -10.74
N TYR A 362 -35.44 5.74 -11.73
CA TYR A 362 -36.19 6.97 -11.52
C TYR A 362 -37.66 6.60 -11.28
N SER A 363 -38.36 7.36 -10.45
CA SER A 363 -39.81 7.35 -10.33
C SER A 363 -40.33 8.77 -10.17
N PRO A 364 -41.51 9.10 -10.72
CA PRO A 364 -42.18 10.37 -10.43
C PRO A 364 -42.42 10.55 -8.93
N LYS A 365 -42.63 11.80 -8.48
CA LYS A 365 -43.08 12.08 -7.12
C LYS A 365 -44.32 11.24 -6.75
N GLN A 366 -44.52 10.99 -5.46
CA GLN A 366 -45.64 10.18 -5.02
C GLN A 366 -46.97 10.78 -5.49
N SER A 367 -47.84 9.94 -6.05
CA SER A 367 -49.13 10.33 -6.65
C SER A 367 -49.01 11.35 -7.79
N GLY A 368 -47.81 11.50 -8.37
CA GLY A 368 -47.56 12.33 -9.55
C GLY A 368 -47.28 11.51 -10.81
N ALA A 369 -46.96 12.21 -11.88
CA ALA A 369 -46.55 11.66 -13.16
C ALA A 369 -45.23 12.32 -13.60
N THR A 370 -44.50 11.66 -14.50
CA THR A 370 -43.30 12.22 -15.12
C THR A 370 -43.65 13.49 -15.86
N VAL A 371 -42.83 14.51 -15.68
CA VAL A 371 -42.91 15.78 -16.41
C VAL A 371 -41.67 15.98 -17.28
N SER A 372 -41.79 16.86 -18.27
CA SER A 372 -40.68 17.22 -19.15
C SER A 372 -39.48 17.71 -18.34
N GLY A 373 -38.31 17.17 -18.64
CA GLY A 373 -37.06 17.56 -17.99
C GLY A 373 -36.82 16.91 -16.62
N ASP A 374 -37.61 15.92 -16.19
CA ASP A 374 -37.29 15.14 -15.00
C ASP A 374 -35.95 14.41 -15.15
N TYR A 375 -35.07 14.57 -14.17
CA TYR A 375 -33.75 13.94 -14.16
C TYR A 375 -33.22 13.59 -12.78
N ILE A 376 -32.27 12.66 -12.76
CA ILE A 376 -31.42 12.31 -11.62
C ILE A 376 -29.98 12.17 -12.13
N TYR A 377 -29.03 12.84 -11.47
CA TYR A 377 -27.62 12.46 -11.60
C TYR A 377 -27.37 11.20 -10.78
N LEU A 378 -26.76 10.18 -11.37
CA LEU A 378 -26.46 8.91 -10.72
C LEU A 378 -24.96 8.61 -10.84
N ALA A 379 -24.37 8.14 -9.75
CA ALA A 379 -22.98 7.72 -9.65
C ALA A 379 -22.86 6.43 -8.82
N THR A 380 -21.74 5.72 -9.03
CA THR A 380 -21.36 4.50 -8.30
C THR A 380 -22.47 3.45 -8.11
N PRO A 381 -23.25 3.06 -9.15
CA PRO A 381 -24.21 1.99 -8.99
C PRO A 381 -23.48 0.67 -8.71
N GLN A 382 -23.89 -0.01 -7.65
CA GLN A 382 -23.27 -1.24 -7.20
C GLN A 382 -24.33 -2.22 -6.69
N VAL A 383 -24.19 -3.50 -7.06
CA VAL A 383 -25.03 -4.59 -6.56
C VAL A 383 -24.11 -5.69 -6.05
N GLU A 384 -24.29 -6.13 -4.80
CA GLU A 384 -23.39 -7.04 -4.10
C GLU A 384 -24.15 -8.19 -3.43
N ASP A 385 -23.51 -9.36 -3.38
CA ASP A 385 -23.93 -10.47 -2.52
C ASP A 385 -23.40 -10.21 -1.10
N GLY A 386 -24.29 -9.76 -0.21
CA GLY A 386 -23.93 -9.31 1.14
C GLY A 386 -25.06 -8.56 1.85
N PRO A 387 -25.12 -8.59 3.19
CA PRO A 387 -26.12 -7.87 3.98
C PRO A 387 -25.76 -6.40 4.24
N CYS A 388 -24.63 -5.91 3.70
CA CYS A 388 -24.21 -4.53 3.79
C CYS A 388 -23.39 -4.13 2.56
N VAL A 389 -23.27 -2.83 2.33
CA VAL A 389 -22.40 -2.26 1.29
C VAL A 389 -20.92 -2.44 1.63
N SER A 390 -20.10 -2.52 0.59
CA SER A 390 -18.66 -2.27 0.71
C SER A 390 -18.25 -1.03 -0.09
N SER A 391 -16.97 -0.67 -0.01
CA SER A 391 -16.36 0.30 -0.92
C SER A 391 -16.72 0.02 -2.38
N PHE A 392 -16.75 1.08 -3.19
CA PHE A 392 -17.12 0.94 -4.60
C PHE A 392 -16.13 0.05 -5.35
N ILE A 393 -16.63 -0.94 -6.08
CA ILE A 393 -15.82 -1.86 -6.87
C ILE A 393 -16.05 -1.53 -8.33
N ILE A 394 -14.99 -1.06 -8.99
CA ILE A 394 -15.01 -0.75 -10.41
C ILE A 394 -15.13 -2.04 -11.21
N SER A 395 -16.10 -2.10 -12.13
CA SER A 395 -16.39 -3.24 -12.99
C SER A 395 -16.39 -2.84 -14.47
N GLY A 396 -15.96 -3.79 -15.31
CA GLY A 396 -16.02 -3.65 -16.78
C GLY A 396 -17.20 -4.42 -17.37
N ALA A 397 -17.00 -5.01 -18.55
CA ALA A 397 -18.01 -5.83 -19.22
C ALA A 397 -18.39 -7.13 -18.46
N THR A 398 -17.66 -7.47 -17.40
CA THR A 398 -17.93 -8.58 -16.50
C THR A 398 -17.92 -8.10 -15.05
N ALA A 399 -18.64 -8.83 -14.18
CA ALA A 399 -18.62 -8.56 -12.74
C ALA A 399 -17.18 -8.59 -12.21
N ALA A 400 -16.89 -7.72 -11.25
CA ALA A 400 -15.56 -7.57 -10.68
C ALA A 400 -15.57 -7.89 -9.19
N THR A 401 -14.54 -8.57 -8.72
CA THR A 401 -14.41 -9.00 -7.32
C THR A 401 -13.23 -8.32 -6.66
N ARG A 402 -13.50 -7.59 -5.57
CA ARG A 402 -12.46 -7.07 -4.67
C ARG A 402 -12.07 -8.17 -3.69
N ALA A 403 -10.77 -8.42 -3.53
CA ALA A 403 -10.23 -9.38 -2.57
C ALA A 403 -10.32 -8.86 -1.12
N SER A 404 -10.30 -9.79 -0.16
CA SER A 404 -10.29 -9.49 1.28
C SER A 404 -9.01 -8.77 1.71
N ASP A 405 -9.15 -7.79 2.61
CA ASP A 405 -8.02 -7.15 3.29
C ASP A 405 -7.53 -8.02 4.46
N ILE A 406 -6.25 -8.42 4.45
CA ILE A 406 -5.64 -9.26 5.49
C ILE A 406 -4.58 -8.47 6.24
N VAL A 407 -4.87 -8.18 7.51
CA VAL A 407 -3.99 -7.39 8.39
C VAL A 407 -3.48 -8.28 9.52
N THR A 408 -2.16 -8.42 9.64
CA THR A 408 -1.55 -9.33 10.62
C THR A 408 -0.34 -8.76 11.33
N VAL A 409 -0.17 -9.19 12.59
CA VAL A 409 0.99 -8.90 13.45
C VAL A 409 1.37 -10.22 14.15
N PRO A 410 2.66 -10.59 14.27
CA PRO A 410 3.03 -11.81 14.97
C PRO A 410 2.66 -11.74 16.47
N ILE A 411 2.30 -12.86 17.09
CA ILE A 411 2.14 -12.90 18.56
C ILE A 411 3.49 -12.81 19.26
N LYS A 412 4.53 -13.44 18.67
CA LYS A 412 5.91 -13.37 19.17
C LYS A 412 6.32 -11.92 19.44
N ASN A 413 6.77 -11.67 20.67
CA ASN A 413 7.19 -10.36 21.19
C ASN A 413 6.08 -9.29 21.33
N ASN A 414 4.80 -9.65 21.18
CA ASN A 414 3.67 -8.73 21.35
C ASN A 414 2.68 -9.16 22.43
N LEU A 415 2.47 -10.46 22.63
CA LEU A 415 1.55 -10.97 23.66
C LEU A 415 1.96 -12.40 24.04
N TYR A 416 1.84 -12.78 25.31
CA TYR A 416 2.14 -14.15 25.75
C TYR A 416 1.13 -14.68 26.76
N ASN A 417 1.07 -14.10 27.97
CA ASN A 417 0.24 -14.59 29.07
C ASN A 417 -0.49 -13.45 29.78
N LEU A 418 -1.35 -13.81 30.72
CA LEU A 418 -2.08 -12.87 31.58
C LEU A 418 -1.14 -12.12 32.53
N PRO A 419 -1.51 -10.89 32.96
CA PRO A 419 -2.69 -10.11 32.56
C PRO A 419 -2.47 -9.28 31.29
N PHE A 420 -3.57 -8.89 30.63
CA PHE A 420 -3.50 -7.91 29.54
C PHE A 420 -4.80 -7.13 29.33
N THR A 421 -4.70 -6.00 28.66
CA THR A 421 -5.84 -5.21 28.17
C THR A 421 -5.62 -4.88 26.70
N VAL A 422 -6.69 -4.92 25.90
CA VAL A 422 -6.70 -4.48 24.49
C VAL A 422 -7.77 -3.42 24.34
N LEU A 423 -7.43 -2.29 23.70
CA LEU A 423 -8.39 -1.25 23.29
C LEU A 423 -8.11 -0.84 21.84
N CYS A 424 -9.17 -0.49 21.10
CA CYS A 424 -9.08 0.08 19.76
C CYS A 424 -10.31 0.93 19.46
N GLU A 425 -10.16 1.93 18.60
CA GLU A 425 -11.28 2.66 18.02
C GLU A 425 -11.80 1.87 16.81
N VAL A 426 -13.11 1.74 16.71
CA VAL A 426 -13.78 0.97 15.66
C VAL A 426 -14.92 1.78 15.08
N HIS A 427 -15.01 1.77 13.75
CA HIS A 427 -16.13 2.35 13.01
C HIS A 427 -16.78 1.30 12.11
N LYS A 428 -18.09 1.12 12.24
CA LYS A 428 -18.91 0.23 11.40
C LYS A 428 -19.45 1.00 10.20
N ASN A 429 -19.28 0.48 8.99
CA ASN A 429 -19.95 1.01 7.80
C ASN A 429 -21.33 0.39 7.57
N TRP A 430 -21.83 -0.40 8.51
CA TRP A 430 -23.02 -1.23 8.39
C TRP A 430 -23.90 -1.14 9.64
N TYR A 431 -25.20 -1.35 9.44
CA TYR A 431 -26.19 -1.47 10.53
C TYR A 431 -26.74 -2.88 10.68
N LYS A 432 -26.47 -3.73 9.69
CA LYS A 432 -26.73 -5.16 9.74
C LYS A 432 -25.41 -5.89 9.73
N THR A 433 -25.23 -6.86 10.63
CA THR A 433 -23.94 -7.56 10.73
C THR A 433 -23.53 -8.19 9.40
N PRO A 434 -22.32 -7.91 8.88
CA PRO A 434 -21.87 -8.33 7.55
C PRO A 434 -21.73 -9.85 7.39
N ASN A 435 -21.63 -10.57 8.51
CA ASN A 435 -21.44 -12.00 8.62
C ASN A 435 -21.75 -12.44 10.06
N ALA A 436 -21.61 -13.73 10.34
CA ALA A 436 -22.00 -14.31 11.63
C ALA A 436 -21.26 -13.73 12.86
N ALA A 437 -20.02 -13.26 12.71
CA ALA A 437 -19.25 -12.76 13.84
C ALA A 437 -18.08 -11.86 13.37
N PRO A 438 -18.34 -10.60 12.94
CA PRO A 438 -17.31 -9.71 12.42
C PRO A 438 -16.20 -9.51 13.44
N ARG A 439 -14.95 -9.73 13.03
CA ARG A 439 -13.78 -9.59 13.91
C ARG A 439 -13.23 -8.19 13.81
N VAL A 440 -12.94 -7.60 14.97
CA VAL A 440 -12.11 -6.41 15.09
C VAL A 440 -10.67 -6.84 15.35
N PHE A 441 -10.49 -7.78 16.27
CA PHE A 441 -9.22 -8.37 16.64
C PHE A 441 -9.44 -9.85 16.96
N ASP A 442 -8.64 -10.74 16.39
CA ASP A 442 -8.61 -12.12 16.83
C ASP A 442 -7.25 -12.79 16.63
N THR A 443 -7.07 -13.97 17.20
CA THR A 443 -5.84 -14.74 17.01
C THR A 443 -6.01 -15.87 15.99
N GLY A 444 -4.96 -16.20 15.24
CA GLY A 444 -4.89 -17.33 14.32
C GLY A 444 -3.64 -18.17 14.57
N GLY A 445 -3.65 -19.44 14.15
CA GLY A 445 -2.49 -20.34 14.32
C GLY A 445 -2.09 -20.62 15.77
N HIS A 446 -3.01 -20.41 16.71
CA HIS A 446 -2.80 -20.65 18.14
C HIS A 446 -3.09 -22.12 18.50
N GLN A 447 -2.62 -22.54 19.67
CA GLN A 447 -2.95 -23.87 20.21
C GLN A 447 -4.44 -23.99 20.56
N THR A 448 -4.94 -25.22 20.69
CA THR A 448 -6.34 -25.49 21.04
C THR A 448 -6.75 -24.76 22.33
N GLY A 449 -7.91 -24.09 22.30
CA GLY A 449 -8.45 -23.35 23.44
C GLY A 449 -7.83 -21.96 23.68
N ALA A 450 -6.81 -21.56 22.92
CA ALA A 450 -6.09 -20.30 23.13
C ALA A 450 -6.56 -19.12 22.25
N ALA A 451 -7.76 -19.23 21.65
CA ALA A 451 -8.34 -18.15 20.86
C ALA A 451 -8.62 -16.91 21.72
N ILE A 452 -8.30 -15.73 21.19
CA ILE A 452 -8.71 -14.45 21.74
C ILE A 452 -9.53 -13.77 20.66
N ILE A 453 -10.72 -13.29 21.01
CA ILE A 453 -11.68 -12.73 20.06
C ILE A 453 -12.23 -11.42 20.62
N LEU A 454 -12.14 -10.36 19.83
CA LEU A 454 -12.87 -9.10 20.00
C LEU A 454 -13.62 -8.83 18.69
N GLY A 455 -14.91 -8.59 18.76
CA GLY A 455 -15.70 -8.38 17.56
C GLY A 455 -17.13 -7.95 17.84
N PHE A 456 -17.98 -8.13 16.84
CA PHE A 456 -19.40 -7.83 16.92
C PHE A 456 -20.25 -9.08 16.93
N GLY A 457 -21.25 -9.09 17.80
CA GLY A 457 -22.28 -10.12 17.87
C GLY A 457 -23.62 -9.62 17.37
N ARG A 458 -24.55 -10.56 17.20
CA ARG A 458 -25.95 -10.28 16.90
C ARG A 458 -26.86 -11.19 17.73
N SER A 459 -28.03 -10.71 18.07
CA SER A 459 -29.14 -11.44 18.69
C SER A 459 -30.46 -11.03 18.04
N THR A 460 -31.58 -11.53 18.56
CA THR A 460 -32.92 -11.10 18.14
C THR A 460 -33.18 -9.63 18.45
N ASP A 461 -32.59 -9.13 19.53
CA ASP A 461 -32.92 -7.81 20.10
C ASP A 461 -31.86 -6.75 19.77
N TYR A 462 -30.62 -7.19 19.51
CA TYR A 462 -29.46 -6.32 19.30
C TYR A 462 -28.61 -6.84 18.13
N ASP A 463 -28.42 -6.05 17.08
CA ASP A 463 -27.50 -6.37 15.98
C ASP A 463 -26.26 -5.48 16.05
N GLY A 464 -25.06 -6.07 15.98
CA GLY A 464 -23.80 -5.33 15.97
C GLY A 464 -23.32 -4.83 17.33
N PHE A 465 -23.57 -5.57 18.43
CA PHE A 465 -23.03 -5.25 19.75
C PHE A 465 -21.56 -5.66 19.92
N PRO A 466 -20.74 -4.86 20.60
CA PRO A 466 -19.40 -5.23 21.06
C PRO A 466 -19.40 -6.49 21.92
N TYR A 467 -18.46 -7.40 21.65
CA TYR A 467 -18.23 -8.54 22.51
C TYR A 467 -16.77 -9.00 22.49
N CYS A 468 -16.38 -9.68 23.56
CA CYS A 468 -15.14 -10.45 23.62
C CYS A 468 -15.42 -11.92 23.95
N ASP A 469 -14.55 -12.81 23.50
CA ASP A 469 -14.51 -14.22 23.87
C ASP A 469 -13.06 -14.67 24.01
N ILE A 470 -12.73 -15.26 25.15
CA ILE A 470 -11.41 -15.80 25.44
C ILE A 470 -11.54 -17.05 26.31
N GLY A 471 -11.04 -18.20 25.86
CA GLY A 471 -11.07 -19.45 26.65
C GLY A 471 -12.48 -19.85 27.15
N GLY A 472 -13.52 -19.60 26.35
CA GLY A 472 -14.93 -19.90 26.66
C GLY A 472 -15.63 -18.84 27.51
N ALA A 473 -14.92 -17.79 27.93
CA ALA A 473 -15.48 -16.66 28.64
C ALA A 473 -15.93 -15.58 27.67
N ASN A 474 -17.24 -15.50 27.41
CA ASN A 474 -17.83 -14.49 26.54
C ASN A 474 -18.49 -13.35 27.32
N ARG A 475 -18.23 -12.11 26.91
CA ARG A 475 -18.80 -10.90 27.51
C ARG A 475 -19.17 -9.87 26.45
N ARG A 476 -20.17 -9.03 26.74
CA ARG A 476 -20.86 -8.18 25.75
C ARG A 476 -21.18 -6.81 26.35
N VAL A 477 -21.32 -5.81 25.48
CA VAL A 477 -21.90 -4.50 25.81
C VAL A 477 -23.05 -4.26 24.81
N ASN A 478 -24.24 -4.75 25.14
CA ASN A 478 -25.38 -4.77 24.19
C ASN A 478 -25.90 -3.35 23.90
N GLU A 479 -25.74 -2.46 24.87
CA GLU A 479 -26.20 -1.07 24.85
C GLU A 479 -25.56 -0.27 23.71
N ASN A 480 -24.38 -0.68 23.26
CA ASN A 480 -23.62 -0.02 22.18
C ASN A 480 -23.90 -0.62 20.79
N ALA A 481 -24.88 -1.51 20.64
CA ALA A 481 -25.23 -2.14 19.36
C ALA A 481 -25.54 -1.13 18.26
N SER A 482 -26.26 -0.05 18.59
CA SER A 482 -26.70 0.98 17.65
C SER A 482 -25.61 1.99 17.26
N LEU A 483 -24.50 2.05 18.00
CA LEU A 483 -23.42 3.00 17.71
C LEU A 483 -22.68 2.60 16.44
N GLU A 484 -22.32 3.54 15.58
CA GLU A 484 -21.42 3.29 14.44
C GLU A 484 -19.96 3.36 14.86
N LYS A 485 -19.63 4.33 15.73
CA LYS A 485 -18.30 4.63 16.24
C LYS A 485 -18.24 4.31 17.71
N MET A 486 -17.23 3.55 18.11
CA MET A 486 -16.96 3.31 19.52
C MET A 486 -15.50 2.91 19.75
N VAL A 487 -15.03 3.10 20.99
CA VAL A 487 -13.90 2.35 21.52
C VAL A 487 -14.39 0.94 21.86
N MET A 488 -13.62 -0.07 21.51
CA MET A 488 -13.86 -1.48 21.85
C MET A 488 -12.63 -2.10 22.47
N GLY A 489 -12.86 -3.01 23.40
CA GLY A 489 -11.76 -3.74 24.02
C GLY A 489 -12.15 -4.85 24.95
N MET A 490 -11.14 -5.41 25.58
CA MET A 490 -11.28 -6.39 26.65
C MET A 490 -10.17 -6.20 27.68
N ARG A 491 -10.47 -6.57 28.92
CA ARG A 491 -9.48 -6.64 30.00
C ARG A 491 -9.48 -8.04 30.57
N VAL A 492 -8.30 -8.61 30.74
CA VAL A 492 -8.11 -9.92 31.38
C VAL A 492 -7.12 -9.78 32.53
N LYS A 493 -7.58 -10.07 33.74
CA LYS A 493 -6.82 -9.95 34.99
C LYS A 493 -6.00 -11.21 35.27
N SER A 494 -5.04 -11.11 36.19
CA SER A 494 -4.12 -12.21 36.54
C SER A 494 -4.86 -13.42 37.11
N GLU A 495 -5.97 -13.19 37.81
CA GLU A 495 -6.87 -14.22 38.33
C GLU A 495 -7.87 -14.74 37.29
N GLN A 496 -7.65 -14.48 36.00
CA GLN A 496 -8.47 -14.93 34.86
C GLN A 496 -9.86 -14.28 34.76
N SER A 497 -10.13 -13.20 35.48
CA SER A 497 -11.37 -12.44 35.29
C SER A 497 -11.29 -11.65 33.98
N THR A 498 -12.29 -11.77 33.12
CA THR A 498 -12.39 -11.03 31.84
C THR A 498 -13.70 -10.28 31.70
N CYS A 499 -13.64 -9.09 31.09
CA CYS A 499 -14.78 -8.28 30.67
C CYS A 499 -14.60 -7.73 29.25
N SER A 500 -15.72 -7.39 28.63
CA SER A 500 -15.78 -6.58 27.41
C SER A 500 -15.89 -5.12 27.81
N VAL A 501 -15.23 -4.25 27.05
CA VAL A 501 -15.27 -2.79 27.24
C VAL A 501 -15.74 -2.13 25.95
N SER A 502 -16.63 -1.14 26.06
CA SER A 502 -16.91 -0.23 24.95
C SER A 502 -17.39 1.15 25.41
N ASN A 503 -16.79 2.23 24.91
CA ASN A 503 -17.07 3.61 25.31
C ASN A 503 -17.19 3.79 26.85
N GLY A 504 -16.21 3.27 27.58
CA GLY A 504 -16.20 3.26 29.05
C GLY A 504 -17.21 2.35 29.75
N HIS A 505 -18.16 1.74 29.04
CA HIS A 505 -19.01 0.69 29.60
C HIS A 505 -18.22 -0.61 29.76
N ILE A 506 -18.22 -1.14 30.98
CA ILE A 506 -17.54 -2.39 31.33
C ILE A 506 -18.62 -3.43 31.62
N SER A 507 -18.60 -4.55 30.90
CA SER A 507 -19.51 -5.66 31.17
C SER A 507 -19.26 -6.29 32.54
N SER A 508 -20.17 -7.15 33.00
CA SER A 508 -19.85 -8.09 34.09
C SER A 508 -18.60 -8.92 33.77
N GLU A 509 -17.86 -9.34 34.81
CA GLU A 509 -16.66 -10.15 34.64
C GLU A 509 -16.98 -11.66 34.75
N THR A 510 -16.32 -12.51 33.95
CA THR A 510 -16.37 -13.98 34.10
C THR A 510 -14.97 -14.56 34.10
N LYS A 511 -14.79 -15.79 34.60
CA LYS A 511 -13.52 -16.50 34.56
C LYS A 511 -13.28 -17.12 33.20
N THR A 512 -12.11 -16.86 32.62
CA THR A 512 -11.60 -17.58 31.44
C THR A 512 -10.77 -18.79 31.86
N THR A 513 -10.72 -19.81 31.01
CA THR A 513 -9.76 -20.91 31.14
C THR A 513 -8.42 -20.61 30.43
N TRP A 514 -8.33 -19.49 29.73
CA TRP A 514 -7.15 -19.09 28.97
C TRP A 514 -5.99 -18.72 29.90
N SER A 515 -4.77 -19.12 29.53
CA SER A 515 -3.56 -18.89 30.33
C SER A 515 -2.43 -18.23 29.52
N CYS A 516 -2.15 -18.74 28.33
CA CYS A 516 -1.14 -18.21 27.43
C CYS A 516 -1.43 -18.53 25.96
N ILE A 517 -0.64 -17.94 25.06
CA ILE A 517 -0.64 -18.19 23.62
C ILE A 517 0.77 -18.49 23.11
N GLN A 518 0.87 -19.47 22.21
CA GLN A 518 2.15 -19.85 21.61
C GLN A 518 2.69 -18.76 20.67
N ASN A 519 4.01 -18.66 20.58
CA ASN A 519 4.68 -17.62 19.79
C ASN A 519 4.48 -17.73 18.26
N THR A 520 4.04 -18.88 17.75
CA THR A 520 3.74 -19.10 16.31
C THR A 520 2.39 -18.52 15.90
N ALA A 521 1.55 -18.13 16.86
CA ALA A 521 0.28 -17.52 16.58
C ALA A 521 0.43 -16.13 15.95
N ILE A 522 -0.66 -15.65 15.36
CA ILE A 522 -0.74 -14.32 14.75
C ILE A 522 -1.93 -13.58 15.33
N ILE A 523 -1.76 -12.27 15.50
CA ILE A 523 -2.84 -11.31 15.66
C ILE A 523 -3.37 -11.01 14.26
N ARG A 524 -4.69 -11.06 14.11
CA ARG A 524 -5.43 -10.64 12.92
C ARG A 524 -6.32 -9.47 13.29
N ILE A 525 -6.37 -8.47 12.43
CA ILE A 525 -7.15 -7.25 12.67
C ILE A 525 -8.16 -7.14 11.53
N GLY A 526 -9.45 -7.05 11.89
CA GLY A 526 -10.54 -6.80 10.95
C GLY A 526 -10.96 -7.97 10.04
N GLY A 527 -10.31 -9.15 10.06
CA GLY A 527 -10.68 -10.27 9.19
C GLY A 527 -9.82 -11.54 9.34
N GLN A 528 -10.34 -12.70 8.95
CA GLN A 528 -9.69 -13.99 9.24
C GLN A 528 -8.94 -14.66 8.07
N THR A 529 -9.51 -14.63 6.86
CA THR A 529 -9.02 -15.40 5.70
C THR A 529 -9.31 -14.69 4.39
N THR A 530 -8.60 -15.06 3.32
CA THR A 530 -8.78 -14.49 1.98
C THR A 530 -10.19 -14.69 1.41
N ALA A 531 -10.93 -15.71 1.88
CA ALA A 531 -12.32 -16.00 1.50
C ALA A 531 -13.38 -15.05 2.14
N GLY A 532 -12.95 -13.98 2.82
CA GLY A 532 -13.87 -12.99 3.39
C GLY A 532 -14.50 -13.40 4.72
N LEU A 533 -14.07 -14.52 5.31
CA LEU A 533 -14.62 -15.01 6.58
C LEU A 533 -14.43 -13.98 7.70
N ARG A 534 -15.53 -13.66 8.37
CA ARG A 534 -15.61 -12.83 9.58
C ARG A 534 -14.97 -11.43 9.46
N HIS A 535 -14.98 -10.83 8.29
CA HIS A 535 -14.43 -9.48 8.10
C HIS A 535 -15.30 -8.40 8.76
N LEU A 536 -14.65 -7.30 9.14
CA LEU A 536 -15.27 -6.18 9.83
C LEU A 536 -16.20 -5.39 8.91
N PHE A 537 -15.79 -5.08 7.68
CA PHE A 537 -16.47 -4.09 6.82
C PHE A 537 -16.57 -2.71 7.51
N GLY A 538 -15.41 -2.17 7.87
CA GLY A 538 -15.33 -0.94 8.63
C GLY A 538 -13.88 -0.55 8.89
N HIS A 539 -13.66 0.32 9.87
CA HIS A 539 -12.34 0.85 10.17
C HIS A 539 -11.87 0.43 11.55
N VAL A 540 -10.56 0.20 11.66
CA VAL A 540 -9.87 0.08 12.95
C VAL A 540 -8.84 1.19 13.06
N ARG A 541 -8.80 1.84 14.22
CA ARG A 541 -7.86 2.91 14.55
C ARG A 541 -7.33 2.72 15.97
N ASN A 542 -6.13 3.24 16.23
CA ASN A 542 -5.57 3.36 17.57
C ASN A 542 -5.58 2.04 18.37
N PHE A 543 -5.13 0.95 17.73
CA PHE A 543 -5.09 -0.38 18.33
C PHE A 543 -3.95 -0.48 19.35
N ARG A 544 -4.28 -0.86 20.58
CA ARG A 544 -3.38 -0.82 21.74
C ARG A 544 -3.49 -2.08 22.57
N ILE A 545 -2.34 -2.62 23.01
CA ILE A 545 -2.25 -3.71 23.97
C ILE A 545 -1.36 -3.27 25.13
N TRP A 546 -1.79 -3.59 26.35
CA TRP A 546 -0.99 -3.48 27.56
C TRP A 546 -0.82 -4.85 28.21
N HIS A 547 0.39 -5.18 28.68
CA HIS A 547 0.70 -6.40 29.46
C HIS A 547 0.34 -6.22 30.95
N LYS A 548 -0.79 -5.55 31.19
CA LYS A 548 -1.38 -5.32 32.51
C LYS A 548 -2.88 -5.19 32.37
N ALA A 549 -3.60 -5.48 33.45
CA ALA A 549 -5.02 -5.16 33.54
C ALA A 549 -5.18 -3.68 33.90
N LEU A 550 -5.69 -2.87 32.98
CA LEU A 550 -5.99 -1.46 33.22
C LEU A 550 -7.12 -1.29 34.25
N THR A 551 -7.11 -0.19 35.00
CA THR A 551 -8.19 0.16 35.94
C THR A 551 -9.49 0.52 35.21
N ASP A 552 -10.62 0.58 35.92
CA ASP A 552 -11.90 0.98 35.34
C ASP A 552 -11.83 2.40 34.73
N ALA A 553 -11.14 3.33 35.39
CA ALA A 553 -10.91 4.67 34.87
C ALA A 553 -10.06 4.67 33.59
N GLN A 554 -9.02 3.83 33.52
CA GLN A 554 -8.14 3.73 32.36
C GLN A 554 -8.81 3.07 31.15
N VAL A 555 -9.77 2.17 31.35
CA VAL A 555 -10.60 1.62 30.26
C VAL A 555 -11.83 2.49 29.96
N GLY A 556 -11.99 3.60 30.66
CA GLY A 556 -13.09 4.57 30.55
C GLY A 556 -13.11 5.40 29.26
N GLU A 557 -12.22 5.11 28.30
CA GLU A 557 -12.11 5.84 27.03
C GLU A 557 -13.39 5.72 26.19
N SER A 558 -13.83 6.84 25.61
CA SER A 558 -15.00 6.95 24.73
C SER A 558 -14.75 7.97 23.62
N ILE A 559 -15.55 7.89 22.55
CA ILE A 559 -15.52 8.79 21.39
C ILE A 559 -16.88 9.39 21.07
#